data_AF-A0A9N9EI98-F1
#
_entry.id   AF-A0A9N9EI98-F1
#
_cell.length_a   1.000
_cell.length_b   1.000
_cell.length_c   1.000
_cell.angle_alpha   90.00
_cell.angle_beta   90.00
_cell.angle_gamma   90.00
#
_symmetry.space_group_name_H-M   'P 1'
#
loop_
_entity.id
_entity.type
_entity.pdbx_description
1 polymer ?
#
loop_
_entity_poly.entity_id
_entity_poly.type
_entity_poly.pdbx_seq_one_letter_code
_entity_poly.pdbx_strand_id
1 'polypeptide(L)'
;VYMKKRPLPKKPKPYRINLLFELAVGGWNMIRVAVINKFRECKDIEVRYLLDLLDNISPLVLDFYPVIFRSGHWPAYMDALFRAWALFFRYGRKHYNKLPLAFFSDVFYGFNTQHPMAQVIKQNLHLFNDYYVENFHSSLRLQTHASNSPDQIIRQAKNIDQSRGNNTFKETFSEPHNIVYTEKELEFMKKRTATFLLKLFIE
;
A
#
# COMPACT_ATOMS: atom_id res chain seq x y z
N VAL A 1 -29.36 14.23 7.99
CA VAL A 1 -28.80 15.11 6.94
C VAL A 1 -28.03 14.27 5.94
N TYR A 2 -28.70 13.84 4.87
CA TYR A 2 -28.03 13.24 3.72
C TYR A 2 -27.31 14.37 2.98
N MET A 3 -25.98 14.37 2.98
CA MET A 3 -25.22 15.31 2.16
C MET A 3 -25.71 15.18 0.70
N LYS A 4 -26.12 16.30 0.10
CA LYS A 4 -26.41 16.38 -1.35
C LYS A 4 -25.37 15.57 -2.11
N LYS A 5 -25.80 14.65 -2.98
CA LYS A 5 -24.92 13.85 -3.85
C LYS A 5 -24.07 14.79 -4.71
N ARG A 6 -22.91 15.20 -4.21
CA ARG A 6 -21.92 15.95 -4.99
C ARG A 6 -21.15 14.94 -5.84
N PRO A 7 -20.93 15.22 -7.13
CA PRO A 7 -20.10 14.35 -7.95
C PRO A 7 -18.71 14.22 -7.33
N LEU A 8 -18.18 12.98 -7.30
CA LEU A 8 -16.83 12.74 -6.86
C LEU A 8 -15.84 13.46 -7.79
N PRO A 9 -14.75 14.04 -7.27
CA PRO A 9 -13.72 14.64 -8.11
C PRO A 9 -13.11 13.58 -9.03
N LYS A 10 -12.92 13.90 -10.31
CA LYS A 10 -12.30 12.99 -11.30
C LYS A 10 -10.89 12.52 -10.89
N LYS A 11 -10.17 13.34 -10.13
CA LYS A 11 -8.83 13.06 -9.59
C LYS A 11 -8.81 13.44 -8.09
N PRO A 12 -9.29 12.55 -7.20
CA PRO A 12 -9.25 12.82 -5.77
C PRO A 12 -7.81 12.95 -5.28
N LYS A 13 -7.58 13.84 -4.30
CA LYS A 13 -6.26 13.97 -3.65
C LYS A 13 -5.91 12.65 -2.93
N PRO A 14 -4.64 12.21 -2.93
CA PRO A 14 -4.23 10.93 -2.33
C PRO A 14 -4.73 10.70 -0.89
N TYR A 15 -4.66 11.72 -0.02
CA TYR A 15 -5.15 11.60 1.36
C TYR A 15 -6.65 11.27 1.45
N ARG A 16 -7.47 11.73 0.49
CA ARG A 16 -8.91 11.43 0.45
C ARG A 16 -9.14 9.98 0.07
N ILE A 17 -8.32 9.44 -0.82
CA ILE A 17 -8.36 8.04 -1.22
C ILE A 17 -8.01 7.18 0.00
N ASN A 18 -6.90 7.49 0.68
CA ASN A 18 -6.46 6.76 1.87
C ASN A 18 -7.50 6.81 2.98
N LEU A 19 -8.12 7.98 3.24
CA LEU A 19 -9.19 8.09 4.21
C LEU A 19 -10.39 7.20 3.86
N LEU A 20 -10.79 7.11 2.59
CA LEU A 20 -11.90 6.24 2.19
C LEU A 20 -11.56 4.75 2.43
N PHE A 21 -10.34 4.32 2.11
CA PHE A 21 -9.90 2.95 2.41
C PHE A 21 -9.82 2.67 3.91
N GLU A 22 -9.27 3.60 4.71
CA GLU A 22 -9.23 3.52 6.18
C GLU A 22 -10.64 3.36 6.79
N LEU A 23 -11.60 4.15 6.30
CA LEU A 23 -12.99 4.06 6.75
C LEU A 23 -13.67 2.76 6.28
N ALA A 24 -13.40 2.31 5.05
CA ALA A 24 -13.93 1.07 4.51
C ALA A 24 -13.42 -0.16 5.27
N VAL A 25 -12.11 -0.26 5.49
CA VAL A 25 -11.48 -1.34 6.27
C VAL A 25 -11.92 -1.28 7.73
N GLY A 26 -11.91 -0.09 8.34
CA GLY A 26 -12.36 0.10 9.72
C GLY A 26 -13.82 -0.29 9.93
N GLY A 27 -14.71 0.15 9.02
CA GLY A 27 -16.12 -0.22 9.04
C GLY A 27 -16.35 -1.70 8.76
N TRP A 28 -15.58 -2.30 7.83
CA TRP A 28 -15.62 -3.74 7.55
C TRP A 28 -15.26 -4.54 8.80
N ASN A 29 -14.15 -4.23 9.47
CA ASN A 29 -13.69 -4.94 10.66
C ASN A 29 -14.74 -5.02 11.78
N MET A 30 -15.61 -4.01 11.90
CA MET A 30 -16.71 -4.00 12.88
C MET A 30 -17.79 -5.06 12.60
N ILE A 31 -18.08 -5.35 11.33
CA ILE A 31 -19.16 -6.27 10.92
C ILE A 31 -18.65 -7.58 10.32
N ARG A 32 -17.34 -7.65 10.05
CA ARG A 32 -16.65 -8.72 9.30
C ARG A 32 -17.05 -10.11 9.78
N VAL A 33 -16.95 -10.38 11.08
CA VAL A 33 -17.21 -11.70 11.65
C VAL A 33 -18.65 -12.13 11.40
N ALA A 34 -19.62 -11.23 11.63
CA ALA A 34 -21.04 -11.53 11.43
C ALA A 34 -21.35 -11.77 9.94
N VAL A 35 -20.81 -10.94 9.05
CA VAL A 35 -21.05 -11.06 7.60
C VAL A 35 -20.40 -12.32 7.05
N ILE A 36 -19.12 -12.59 7.35
CA ILE A 36 -18.43 -13.81 6.90
C ILE A 36 -19.17 -15.06 7.38
N ASN A 37 -19.57 -15.13 8.65
CA ASN A 37 -20.28 -16.30 9.16
C ASN A 37 -21.61 -16.56 8.42
N LYS A 38 -22.32 -15.52 8.01
CA LYS A 38 -23.58 -15.63 7.28
C LYS A 38 -23.38 -15.95 5.79
N PHE A 39 -22.35 -15.38 5.16
CA PHE A 39 -22.21 -15.38 3.69
C PHE A 39 -21.01 -16.17 3.16
N ARG A 40 -20.19 -16.82 4.00
CA ARG A 40 -19.00 -17.58 3.55
C ARG A 40 -19.31 -18.67 2.52
N GLU A 41 -20.48 -19.30 2.62
CA GLU A 41 -20.94 -20.35 1.70
C GLU A 41 -21.83 -19.79 0.58
N CYS A 42 -22.18 -18.50 0.61
CA CYS A 42 -23.02 -17.86 -0.39
C CYS A 42 -22.36 -17.98 -1.77
N LYS A 43 -23.09 -18.41 -2.79
CA LYS A 43 -22.57 -18.54 -4.16
C LYS A 43 -22.87 -17.32 -5.03
N ASP A 44 -23.63 -16.36 -4.49
CA ASP A 44 -23.92 -15.11 -5.19
C ASP A 44 -22.62 -14.37 -5.54
N ILE A 45 -22.50 -13.95 -6.79
CA ILE A 45 -21.26 -13.40 -7.32
C ILE A 45 -20.97 -12.00 -6.79
N GLU A 46 -22.01 -11.20 -6.54
CA GLU A 46 -21.88 -9.85 -6.03
C GLU A 46 -21.43 -9.88 -4.57
N VAL A 47 -22.06 -10.75 -3.77
CA VAL A 47 -21.65 -10.99 -2.37
C VAL A 47 -20.21 -11.49 -2.30
N ARG A 48 -19.83 -12.45 -3.15
CA ARG A 48 -18.44 -12.96 -3.21
C ARG A 48 -17.44 -11.87 -3.58
N TYR A 49 -17.79 -11.01 -4.54
CA TYR A 49 -16.94 -9.90 -4.94
C TYR A 49 -16.79 -8.88 -3.81
N LEU A 50 -17.88 -8.52 -3.13
CA LEU A 50 -17.84 -7.61 -1.99
C LEU A 50 -16.99 -8.16 -0.84
N LEU A 51 -17.12 -9.44 -0.51
CA LEU A 51 -16.29 -10.10 0.48
C LEU A 51 -14.80 -10.06 0.09
N ASP A 52 -14.47 -10.38 -1.16
CA ASP A 52 -13.08 -10.35 -1.63
C ASP A 52 -12.49 -8.93 -1.64
N LEU A 53 -13.30 -7.94 -2.03
CA LEU A 53 -12.92 -6.53 -2.03
C LEU A 53 -12.59 -6.03 -0.61
N LEU A 54 -13.44 -6.33 0.36
CA LEU A 54 -13.31 -5.85 1.73
C LEU A 54 -12.27 -6.64 2.53
N ASP A 55 -12.16 -7.95 2.31
CA ASP A 55 -11.31 -8.84 3.11
C ASP A 55 -9.89 -9.00 2.55
N ASN A 56 -9.73 -8.91 1.23
CA ASN A 56 -8.43 -9.12 0.58
C ASN A 56 -7.90 -7.84 -0.05
N ILE A 57 -8.66 -7.22 -0.98
CA ILE A 57 -8.12 -6.11 -1.79
C ILE A 57 -7.89 -4.85 -0.96
N SER A 58 -8.88 -4.44 -0.16
CA SER A 58 -8.81 -3.16 0.56
C SER A 58 -7.69 -3.13 1.61
N PRO A 59 -7.53 -4.16 2.47
CA PRO A 59 -6.40 -4.21 3.40
C PRO A 59 -5.05 -4.30 2.66
N LEU A 60 -4.97 -5.05 1.55
CA LEU A 60 -3.74 -5.13 0.78
C LEU A 60 -3.34 -3.75 0.20
N VAL A 61 -4.28 -3.00 -0.33
CA VAL A 61 -4.02 -1.64 -0.85
C VAL A 61 -3.59 -0.69 0.26
N LEU A 62 -4.24 -0.77 1.43
CA LEU A 62 -3.97 0.13 2.54
C LEU A 62 -2.68 -0.19 3.27
N ASP A 63 -2.43 -1.47 3.56
CA ASP A 63 -1.43 -1.90 4.54
C ASP A 63 -0.18 -2.52 3.93
N PHE A 64 -0.21 -3.00 2.67
CA PHE A 64 0.90 -3.77 2.09
C PHE A 64 2.23 -3.02 2.16
N TYR A 65 2.28 -1.80 1.67
CA TYR A 65 3.49 -1.00 1.73
C TYR A 65 3.70 -0.36 3.13
N PRO A 66 2.80 0.49 3.64
CA PRO A 66 3.09 1.30 4.83
C PRO A 66 3.17 0.50 6.13
N VAL A 67 2.56 -0.69 6.20
CA VAL A 67 2.55 -1.52 7.40
C VAL A 67 3.37 -2.80 7.16
N ILE A 68 2.97 -3.63 6.20
CA ILE A 68 3.52 -4.99 6.05
C ILE A 68 4.98 -4.93 5.59
N PHE A 69 5.27 -4.27 4.46
CA PHE A 69 6.62 -4.15 3.93
C PHE A 69 7.54 -3.34 4.87
N ARG A 70 7.06 -2.19 5.35
CA ARG A 70 7.84 -1.29 6.21
C ARG A 70 8.13 -1.85 7.60
N SER A 71 7.27 -2.71 8.15
CA SER A 71 7.56 -3.41 9.41
C SER A 71 8.70 -4.43 9.29
N GLY A 72 9.02 -4.88 8.06
CA GLY A 72 9.94 -5.97 7.83
C GLY A 72 9.44 -7.32 8.35
N HIS A 73 8.16 -7.46 8.70
CA HIS A 73 7.62 -8.71 9.23
C HIS A 73 7.45 -9.75 8.12
N TRP A 74 8.47 -10.59 7.98
CA TRP A 74 8.61 -11.54 6.86
C TRP A 74 7.39 -12.45 6.60
N PRO A 75 6.79 -13.14 7.60
CA PRO A 75 5.62 -13.99 7.36
C PRO A 75 4.44 -13.23 6.77
N ALA A 76 4.08 -12.07 7.34
CA ALA A 76 2.98 -11.26 6.81
C ALA A 76 3.28 -10.73 5.41
N TYR A 77 4.54 -10.40 5.11
CA TYR A 77 4.92 -10.00 3.75
C TYR A 77 4.72 -11.13 2.74
N MET A 78 5.15 -12.34 3.06
CA MET A 78 4.96 -13.51 2.19
C MET A 78 3.46 -13.81 1.97
N ASP A 79 2.66 -13.77 3.04
CA ASP A 79 1.21 -13.94 2.95
C ASP A 79 0.56 -12.86 2.08
N ALA A 80 0.93 -11.60 2.28
CA ALA A 80 0.38 -10.49 1.53
C ALA A 80 0.79 -10.54 0.04
N LEU A 81 2.03 -10.94 -0.25
CA LEU A 81 2.52 -11.12 -1.62
C LEU A 81 1.80 -12.28 -2.32
N PHE A 82 1.48 -13.35 -1.59
CA PHE A 82 0.72 -14.47 -2.13
C PHE A 82 -0.73 -14.06 -2.43
N ARG A 83 -1.36 -13.29 -1.54
CA ARG A 83 -2.67 -12.68 -1.80
C ARG A 83 -2.64 -11.76 -3.02
N ALA A 84 -1.62 -10.91 -3.14
CA ALA A 84 -1.43 -10.04 -4.30
C ALA A 84 -1.32 -10.85 -5.60
N TRP A 85 -0.54 -11.93 -5.59
CA TRP A 85 -0.44 -12.87 -6.70
C TRP A 85 -1.78 -13.47 -7.08
N ALA A 86 -2.52 -14.01 -6.10
CA ALA A 86 -3.82 -14.63 -6.33
C ALA A 86 -4.81 -13.63 -6.97
N LEU A 87 -4.78 -12.36 -6.55
CA LEU A 87 -5.55 -11.29 -7.17
C LEU A 87 -5.11 -11.03 -8.61
N PHE A 88 -3.80 -10.86 -8.86
CA PHE A 88 -3.30 -10.64 -10.23
C PHE A 88 -3.66 -11.78 -11.17
N PHE A 89 -3.60 -13.02 -10.68
CA PHE A 89 -4.01 -14.19 -11.43
C PHE A 89 -5.52 -14.17 -11.73
N ARG A 90 -6.36 -14.02 -10.69
CA ARG A 90 -7.83 -14.03 -10.81
C ARG A 90 -8.36 -12.94 -11.74
N TYR A 91 -7.79 -11.73 -11.67
CA TYR A 91 -8.18 -10.59 -12.50
C TYR A 91 -7.44 -10.53 -13.85
N GLY A 92 -6.72 -11.58 -14.25
CA GLY A 92 -6.08 -11.66 -15.57
C GLY A 92 -5.02 -10.59 -15.81
N ARG A 93 -4.31 -10.13 -14.77
CA ARG A 93 -3.24 -9.12 -14.85
C ARG A 93 -1.96 -9.75 -15.40
N LYS A 94 -1.95 -10.05 -16.71
CA LYS A 94 -0.88 -10.77 -17.43
C LYS A 94 0.52 -10.17 -17.28
N HIS A 95 0.63 -8.86 -17.04
CA HIS A 95 1.91 -8.19 -16.84
C HIS A 95 2.47 -8.34 -15.42
N TYR A 96 1.63 -8.68 -14.44
CA TYR A 96 1.99 -8.65 -13.02
C TYR A 96 1.92 -10.03 -12.34
N ASN A 97 1.16 -10.98 -12.89
CA ASN A 97 0.96 -12.30 -12.29
C ASN A 97 2.24 -13.16 -12.21
N LYS A 98 3.30 -12.83 -12.94
CA LYS A 98 4.60 -13.52 -12.88
C LYS A 98 5.55 -12.94 -11.84
N LEU A 99 5.40 -11.65 -11.49
CA LEU A 99 6.37 -10.95 -10.64
C LEU A 99 6.43 -11.54 -9.22
N PRO A 100 5.29 -11.75 -8.50
CA PRO A 100 5.33 -12.46 -7.21
C PRO A 100 5.89 -13.87 -7.30
N LEU A 101 5.62 -14.59 -8.39
CA LEU A 101 6.11 -15.97 -8.58
C LEU A 101 7.62 -16.03 -8.77
N ALA A 102 8.18 -15.10 -9.55
CA ALA A 102 9.62 -14.97 -9.70
C ALA A 102 10.28 -14.67 -8.34
N PHE A 103 9.73 -13.72 -7.59
CA PHE A 103 10.20 -13.42 -6.24
C PHE A 103 10.17 -14.65 -5.32
N PHE A 104 9.04 -15.38 -5.29
CA PHE A 104 8.93 -16.62 -4.50
C PHE A 104 9.95 -17.66 -4.93
N SER A 105 10.12 -17.88 -6.23
CA SER A 105 11.10 -18.81 -6.78
C SER A 105 12.52 -18.48 -6.29
N ASP A 106 12.94 -17.22 -6.43
CA ASP A 106 14.30 -16.78 -6.07
C ASP A 106 14.55 -16.90 -4.56
N VAL A 107 13.58 -16.47 -3.75
CA VAL A 107 13.66 -16.52 -2.30
C VAL A 107 13.68 -17.96 -1.78
N PHE A 108 12.80 -18.84 -2.29
CA PHE A 108 12.77 -20.24 -1.87
C PHE A 108 14.01 -21.00 -2.33
N TYR A 109 14.48 -20.74 -3.55
CA TYR A 109 15.74 -21.29 -4.01
C TYR A 109 16.89 -20.85 -3.09
N GLY A 110 16.98 -19.56 -2.77
CA GLY A 110 17.98 -19.04 -1.85
C GLY A 110 17.93 -19.66 -0.46
N PHE A 111 16.74 -19.91 0.11
CA PHE A 111 16.63 -20.65 1.38
C PHE A 111 17.06 -22.11 1.24
N ASN A 112 16.67 -22.79 0.17
CA ASN A 112 17.01 -24.19 -0.08
C ASN A 112 18.52 -24.39 -0.23
N THR A 113 19.21 -23.47 -0.91
CA THR A 113 20.67 -23.52 -1.08
C THR A 113 21.44 -22.82 0.05
N GLN A 114 20.76 -22.37 1.11
CA GLN A 114 21.36 -21.61 2.23
C GLN A 114 22.14 -20.37 1.77
N HIS A 115 21.71 -19.74 0.67
CA HIS A 115 22.37 -18.56 0.14
C HIS A 115 22.22 -17.38 1.11
N PRO A 116 23.31 -16.64 1.45
CA PRO A 116 23.26 -15.57 2.45
C PRO A 116 22.22 -14.48 2.15
N MET A 117 22.00 -14.18 0.87
CA MET A 117 21.04 -13.17 0.43
C MET A 117 19.61 -13.44 0.91
N ALA A 118 19.19 -14.72 1.03
CA ALA A 118 17.84 -15.04 1.50
C ALA A 118 17.64 -14.60 2.96
N GLN A 119 18.67 -14.75 3.81
CA GLN A 119 18.62 -14.25 5.18
C GLN A 119 18.68 -12.72 5.23
N VAL A 120 19.49 -12.09 4.39
CA VAL A 120 19.56 -10.62 4.31
C VAL A 120 18.19 -10.03 3.95
N ILE A 121 17.53 -10.55 2.91
CA ILE A 121 16.19 -10.10 2.51
C ILE A 121 15.18 -10.35 3.63
N LYS A 122 15.20 -11.54 4.25
CA LYS A 122 14.30 -11.87 5.36
C LYS A 122 14.43 -10.92 6.55
N GLN A 123 15.65 -10.59 6.94
CA GLN A 123 15.94 -9.77 8.13
C GLN A 123 15.82 -8.26 7.85
N ASN A 124 16.04 -7.85 6.60
CA ASN A 124 16.18 -6.44 6.23
C ASN A 124 15.22 -6.01 5.12
N LEU A 125 14.08 -6.69 4.96
CA LEU A 125 13.10 -6.44 3.89
C LEU A 125 12.79 -4.94 3.70
N HIS A 126 12.56 -4.22 4.80
CA HIS A 126 12.22 -2.80 4.80
C HIS A 126 13.33 -1.88 4.23
N LEU A 127 14.58 -2.37 4.12
CA LEU A 127 15.69 -1.65 3.51
C LEU A 127 15.64 -1.69 1.98
N PHE A 128 14.97 -2.68 1.37
CA PHE A 128 14.86 -2.86 -0.08
C PHE A 128 13.76 -1.95 -0.67
N ASN A 129 13.85 -0.66 -0.40
CA ASN A 129 12.84 0.33 -0.73
C ASN A 129 13.30 1.28 -1.85
N ASP A 130 12.54 1.36 -2.94
CA ASP A 130 12.80 2.26 -4.06
C ASP A 130 12.65 3.74 -3.71
N TYR A 131 11.96 4.08 -2.61
CA TYR A 131 11.75 5.48 -2.19
C TYR A 131 13.08 6.24 -2.04
N TYR A 132 14.14 5.58 -1.57
CA TYR A 132 15.46 6.22 -1.46
C TYR A 132 16.04 6.58 -2.83
N VAL A 133 15.82 5.72 -3.82
CA VAL A 133 16.28 5.88 -5.20
C VAL A 133 15.43 6.93 -5.91
N GLU A 134 14.10 6.85 -5.83
CA GLU A 134 13.17 7.81 -6.42
C GLU A 134 13.39 9.24 -5.90
N ASN A 135 13.55 9.39 -4.58
CA ASN A 135 13.85 10.68 -3.97
C ASN A 135 15.19 11.24 -4.43
N PHE A 136 16.21 10.38 -4.48
CA PHE A 136 17.53 10.80 -4.96
C PHE A 136 17.46 11.29 -6.41
N HIS A 137 16.77 10.56 -7.29
CA HIS A 137 16.57 10.97 -8.67
C HIS A 137 15.75 12.26 -8.78
N SER A 138 14.74 12.45 -7.94
CA SER A 138 13.92 13.66 -7.91
C SER A 138 14.75 14.88 -7.52
N SER A 139 15.56 14.75 -6.46
CA SER A 139 16.51 15.79 -6.02
C SER A 139 17.54 16.11 -7.09
N LEU A 140 18.12 15.08 -7.72
CA LEU A 140 19.09 15.25 -8.79
C LEU A 140 18.46 16.00 -9.99
N ARG A 141 17.25 15.62 -10.39
CA ARG A 141 16.52 16.25 -11.49
C ARG A 141 16.13 17.70 -11.18
N LEU A 142 15.82 18.02 -9.93
CA LEU A 142 15.52 19.41 -9.51
C LEU A 142 16.76 20.31 -9.60
N GLN A 143 17.94 19.73 -9.35
CA GLN A 143 19.21 20.46 -9.24
C GLN A 143 20.09 20.34 -10.50
N THR A 144 19.58 19.72 -11.57
CA THR A 144 20.26 19.59 -12.86
C THR A 144 19.33 20.02 -13.99
N HIS A 145 19.94 20.44 -15.10
CA HIS A 145 19.29 20.88 -16.32
C HIS A 145 19.77 20.02 -17.50
N ALA A 146 18.96 19.99 -18.57
CA ALA A 146 19.28 19.22 -19.77
C ALA A 146 20.60 19.63 -20.45
N SER A 147 21.08 20.85 -20.19
CA SER A 147 22.37 21.37 -20.68
C SER A 147 23.58 20.96 -19.85
N ASN A 148 23.39 20.31 -18.68
CA ASN A 148 24.51 19.88 -17.86
C ASN A 148 25.29 18.73 -18.52
N SER A 149 26.62 18.80 -18.43
CA SER A 149 27.47 17.70 -18.88
C SER A 149 27.40 16.49 -17.92
N PRO A 150 27.76 15.28 -18.38
CA PRO A 150 27.79 14.10 -17.53
C PRO A 150 28.60 14.30 -16.24
N ASP A 151 29.77 14.96 -16.31
CA ASP A 151 30.61 15.24 -15.14
C ASP A 151 29.94 16.17 -14.13
N GLN A 152 29.18 17.16 -14.60
CA GLN A 152 28.42 18.06 -13.73
C GLN A 152 27.31 17.31 -13.00
N ILE A 153 26.59 16.42 -13.71
CA ILE A 153 25.55 15.57 -13.11
C ILE A 153 26.17 14.62 -12.07
N ILE A 154 27.30 13.99 -12.37
CA ILE A 154 28.01 13.10 -11.44
C ILE A 154 28.46 13.86 -10.19
N ARG A 155 29.03 15.06 -10.34
CA ARG A 155 29.42 15.91 -9.18
C ARG A 155 28.21 16.27 -8.33
N GLN A 156 27.09 16.65 -8.96
CA GLN A 156 25.88 17.00 -8.22
C GLN A 156 25.30 15.80 -7.48
N ALA A 157 25.29 14.62 -8.10
CA ALA A 157 24.86 13.38 -7.45
C ALA A 157 25.71 13.06 -6.20
N LYS A 158 27.04 13.22 -6.27
CA LYS A 158 27.94 13.04 -5.13
C LYS A 158 27.67 14.06 -4.01
N ASN A 159 27.43 15.33 -4.36
CA ASN A 159 27.09 16.36 -3.38
C ASN A 159 25.77 16.04 -2.65
N ILE A 160 24.74 15.60 -3.39
CA ILE A 160 23.46 15.19 -2.81
C ILE A 160 23.67 14.02 -1.84
N ASP A 161 24.41 12.98 -2.24
CA ASP A 161 24.67 11.81 -1.40
C ASP A 161 25.41 12.17 -0.10
N GLN A 162 26.46 13.01 -0.19
CA GLN A 162 27.20 13.50 0.97
C GLN A 162 26.35 14.37 1.90
N SER A 163 25.39 15.12 1.36
CA SER A 163 24.50 16.00 2.14
C SER A 163 23.34 15.28 2.83
N ARG A 164 23.13 13.97 2.58
CA ARG A 164 21.99 13.19 3.13
C ARG A 164 21.89 13.19 4.66
N GLY A 165 23.00 13.43 5.38
CA GLY A 165 23.02 13.51 6.84
C GLY A 165 22.41 14.80 7.41
N ASN A 166 22.30 15.87 6.60
CA ASN A 166 21.69 17.13 7.01
C ASN A 166 20.20 17.13 6.63
N ASN A 167 19.34 16.96 7.64
CA ASN A 167 17.90 16.62 7.57
C ASN A 167 16.96 17.63 6.88
N THR A 168 17.45 18.69 6.23
CA THR A 168 16.59 19.69 5.56
C THR A 168 15.74 19.08 4.44
N PHE A 169 16.26 18.02 3.79
CA PHE A 169 15.50 17.23 2.81
C PHE A 169 14.35 16.46 3.45
N LYS A 170 14.57 15.82 4.60
CA LYS A 170 13.54 15.06 5.33
C LYS A 170 12.44 16.00 5.81
N GLU A 171 12.80 17.15 6.35
CA GLU A 171 11.87 18.16 6.90
C GLU A 171 10.88 18.68 5.84
N THR A 172 11.36 18.95 4.62
CA THR A 172 10.53 19.46 3.50
C THR A 172 9.37 18.51 3.12
N PHE A 173 9.54 17.20 3.31
CA PHE A 173 8.50 16.19 3.05
C PHE A 173 7.83 15.65 4.32
N SER A 174 8.29 16.08 5.50
CA SER A 174 7.74 15.67 6.79
C SER A 174 6.63 16.58 7.29
N GLU A 175 6.47 17.78 6.72
CA GLU A 175 5.39 18.69 7.13
C GLU A 175 4.02 18.07 6.82
N PRO A 176 3.24 17.71 7.85
CA PRO A 176 1.97 17.04 7.67
C PRO A 176 0.94 18.03 7.11
N HIS A 177 0.80 18.08 5.79
CA HIS A 177 -0.30 18.76 5.10
C HIS A 177 -1.63 17.99 5.22
N ASN A 178 -1.90 17.41 6.39
CA ASN A 178 -3.03 16.50 6.58
C ASN A 178 -4.07 17.13 7.50
N ILE A 179 -5.30 17.14 7.00
CA ILE A 179 -6.51 17.36 7.78
C ILE A 179 -6.50 16.36 8.94
N VAL A 180 -6.44 16.86 10.17
CA VAL A 180 -6.43 16.05 11.39
C VAL A 180 -7.88 15.77 11.76
N TYR A 181 -8.39 14.60 11.40
CA TYR A 181 -9.60 14.08 12.03
C TYR A 181 -9.24 13.58 13.43
N THR A 182 -10.04 13.93 14.42
CA THR A 182 -9.90 13.36 15.76
C THR A 182 -10.24 11.86 15.72
N GLU A 183 -9.68 11.11 16.66
CA GLU A 183 -9.98 9.68 16.81
C GLU A 183 -11.49 9.43 16.96
N LYS A 184 -12.20 10.29 17.71
CA LYS A 184 -13.66 10.21 17.88
C LYS A 184 -14.42 10.41 16.57
N GLU A 185 -13.98 11.34 15.73
CA GLU A 185 -14.59 11.57 14.41
C GLU A 185 -14.33 10.38 13.47
N LEU A 186 -13.11 9.83 13.45
CA LEU A 186 -12.79 8.64 12.68
C LEU A 186 -13.64 7.45 13.12
N GLU A 187 -13.75 7.22 14.43
CA GLU A 187 -14.56 6.14 14.99
C GLU A 187 -16.04 6.30 14.64
N PHE A 188 -16.58 7.52 14.74
CA PHE A 188 -17.95 7.80 14.31
C PHE A 188 -18.15 7.51 12.81
N MET A 189 -17.21 7.92 11.95
CA MET A 189 -17.27 7.66 10.51
C MET A 189 -17.13 6.17 10.19
N LYS A 190 -16.27 5.42 10.91
CA LYS A 190 -16.13 3.96 10.79
C LYS A 190 -17.44 3.26 11.12
N LYS A 191 -18.12 3.64 12.22
CA LYS A 191 -19.46 3.12 12.57
C LYS A 191 -20.51 3.39 11.50
N ARG A 192 -20.54 4.62 10.95
CA ARG A 192 -21.46 4.95 9.84
C ARG A 192 -21.16 4.13 8.60
N THR A 193 -19.87 3.91 8.31
CA THR A 193 -19.43 3.07 7.19
C THR A 193 -19.84 1.62 7.39
N ALA A 194 -19.68 1.08 8.61
CA ALA A 194 -20.16 -0.26 8.96
C ALA A 194 -21.67 -0.40 8.72
N THR A 195 -22.49 0.57 9.14
CA THR A 195 -23.94 0.56 8.86
C THR A 195 -24.24 0.61 7.36
N PHE A 196 -23.48 1.40 6.59
CA PHE A 196 -23.62 1.46 5.14
C PHE A 196 -23.27 0.11 4.48
N LEU A 197 -22.13 -0.47 4.84
CA LEU A 197 -21.68 -1.77 4.31
C LEU A 197 -22.67 -2.89 4.62
N LEU A 198 -23.22 -2.91 5.85
CA LEU A 198 -24.18 -3.93 6.25
C LEU A 198 -25.44 -3.93 5.36
N LYS A 199 -25.89 -2.75 4.91
CA LYS A 199 -27.05 -2.64 4.00
C LYS A 199 -26.80 -3.33 2.66
N LEU A 200 -25.56 -3.29 2.16
CA LEU A 200 -25.17 -3.95 0.91
C LEU A 200 -25.28 -5.49 0.97
N PHE A 201 -25.38 -6.08 2.16
CA PHE A 201 -25.54 -7.53 2.36
C PHE A 201 -26.97 -7.92 2.77
N ILE A 202 -27.86 -6.95 3.01
CA ILE A 202 -29.24 -7.20 3.45
C ILE A 202 -30.24 -6.96 2.30
N GLU A 203 -29.92 -6.04 1.39
CA GLU A 203 -30.60 -5.86 0.11
C GLU A 203 -30.36 -7.06 -0.83
#